data_AF-A0AAJ5JZ43-F1
#
_entry.id   AF-A0AAJ5JZ43-F1
#
_cell.length_a   1.000
_cell.length_b   1.000
_cell.length_c   1.000
_cell.angle_alpha   90.00
_cell.angle_beta   90.00
_cell.angle_gamma   90.00
#
_symmetry.space_group_name_H-M   'P 1'
#
loop_
_entity.id
_entity.type
_entity.pdbx_description
1 polymer ?
#
loop_
_entity_poly.entity_id
_entity_poly.type
_entity_poly.pdbx_seq_one_letter_code
_entity_poly.pdbx_strand_id
1 'polypeptide(L)'
;MLLRYATSPVGPYDELLWVEAGRASPAGRRPRVRSIVVSTPESVVWGRRNWGLPKRLAHFEWRGDEVRVTGEDGREVAHLTFRPGGLRLPVTTALIPTALRTLAQPPLEEEEAWKLTRVGASGHVTLAHLTVLHADGLYPALSHLRPRLTLGVPDFRLVFPVPKRA
;
A
#
# COMPACT_ATOMS: atom_id res chain seq x y z
N MET A 1 3.42 -1.83 -3.05
CA MET A 1 4.23 -1.69 -1.83
C MET A 1 3.91 -2.86 -0.93
N LEU A 2 4.93 -3.51 -0.38
CA LEU A 2 4.84 -4.59 0.60
C LEU A 2 5.41 -4.05 1.91
N LEU A 3 4.63 -4.09 2.99
CA LEU A 3 4.98 -3.53 4.29
C LEU A 3 4.66 -4.55 5.39
N ARG A 4 5.52 -4.56 6.42
CA ARG A 4 5.32 -5.30 7.66
C ARG A 4 5.38 -4.30 8.80
N TYR A 5 4.23 -3.95 9.37
CA TYR A 5 4.13 -2.98 10.44
C TYR A 5 4.45 -3.66 11.78
N ALA A 6 5.53 -3.21 12.44
CA ALA A 6 5.84 -3.65 13.80
C ALA A 6 4.85 -3.07 14.83
N THR A 7 4.31 -1.87 14.58
CA THR A 7 3.37 -1.18 15.47
C THR A 7 2.35 -0.38 14.66
N SER A 8 1.09 -0.42 15.06
CA SER A 8 0.03 0.46 14.55
C SER A 8 -1.08 0.62 15.62
N PRO A 9 -2.05 1.54 15.44
CA PRO A 9 -3.20 1.66 16.35
C PRO A 9 -4.05 0.39 16.48
N VAL A 10 -3.96 -0.54 15.52
CA VAL A 10 -4.67 -1.83 15.54
C VAL A 10 -3.72 -3.01 15.77
N GLY A 11 -2.51 -2.76 16.27
CA GLY A 11 -1.46 -3.78 16.42
C GLY A 11 -0.61 -4.00 15.17
N PRO A 12 0.37 -4.91 15.23
CA PRO A 12 1.21 -5.27 14.07
C PRO A 12 0.38 -5.97 12.99
N TYR A 13 0.69 -5.68 11.72
CA TYR A 13 0.05 -6.35 10.58
C TYR A 13 0.92 -6.24 9.31
N ASP A 14 0.67 -7.12 8.35
CA ASP A 14 1.30 -7.10 7.03
C ASP A 14 0.34 -6.49 5.99
N GLU A 15 0.89 -5.77 5.00
CA GLU A 15 0.13 -5.05 3.99
C GLU A 15 0.79 -5.17 2.62
N LEU A 16 0.02 -5.53 1.61
CA LEU A 16 0.40 -5.45 0.21
C LEU A 16 -0.59 -4.56 -0.52
N LEU A 17 -0.11 -3.47 -1.11
CA LEU A 17 -0.96 -2.48 -1.79
C LEU A 17 -0.45 -2.11 -3.18
N TRP A 18 -1.38 -1.89 -4.09
CA TRP A 18 -1.16 -1.38 -5.44
C TRP A 18 -1.74 0.03 -5.55
N VAL A 19 -0.89 0.99 -5.93
CA VAL A 19 -1.25 2.40 -6.11
C VAL A 19 -0.93 2.82 -7.53
N GLU A 20 -1.91 3.44 -8.17
CA GLU A 20 -1.71 4.10 -9.45
C GLU A 20 -1.62 5.60 -9.25
N ALA A 21 -0.58 6.23 -9.79
CA ALA A 21 -0.42 7.68 -9.80
C ALA A 21 -1.31 8.32 -10.90
N GLY A 22 -1.57 9.62 -10.77
CA GLY A 22 -2.11 10.43 -11.89
C GLY A 22 -3.56 10.15 -12.30
N ARG A 23 -4.34 9.42 -11.48
CA ARG A 23 -5.75 9.12 -11.74
C ARG A 23 -6.62 10.38 -11.58
N ALA A 24 -7.57 10.59 -12.48
CA ALA A 24 -8.54 11.68 -12.36
C ALA A 24 -9.35 11.55 -11.06
N SER A 25 -9.65 12.68 -10.42
CA SER A 25 -10.45 12.79 -9.19
C SER A 25 -11.07 14.19 -9.10
N PRO A 26 -12.02 14.44 -8.19
CA PRO A 26 -12.56 15.78 -7.94
C PRO A 26 -11.49 16.82 -7.56
N ALA A 27 -10.36 16.38 -7.01
CA ALA A 27 -9.22 17.24 -6.68
C ALA A 27 -8.15 17.29 -7.78
N GLY A 28 -8.48 16.94 -9.03
CA GLY A 28 -7.52 16.80 -10.13
C GLY A 28 -6.80 15.45 -10.15
N ARG A 29 -5.68 15.35 -10.86
CA ARG A 29 -4.91 14.09 -10.94
C ARG A 29 -4.22 13.77 -9.60
N ARG A 30 -4.55 12.63 -9.01
CA ARG A 30 -4.07 12.18 -7.69
C ARG A 30 -3.73 10.70 -7.71
N PRO A 31 -2.80 10.22 -6.84
CA PRO A 31 -2.63 8.80 -6.63
C PRO A 31 -3.87 8.14 -6.03
N ARG A 32 -4.10 6.87 -6.38
CA ARG A 32 -5.23 6.06 -5.90
C ARG A 32 -4.78 4.64 -5.58
N VAL A 33 -5.13 4.16 -4.40
CA VAL A 33 -5.04 2.73 -4.05
C VAL A 33 -6.09 1.96 -4.85
N ARG A 34 -5.63 1.00 -5.65
CA ARG A 34 -6.50 0.17 -6.51
C ARG A 34 -6.85 -1.14 -5.85
N SER A 35 -5.86 -1.74 -5.19
CA SER A 35 -6.01 -2.97 -4.44
C SER A 35 -5.11 -2.91 -3.22
N ILE A 36 -5.57 -3.49 -2.13
CA ILE A 36 -4.82 -3.58 -0.90
C ILE A 36 -5.31 -4.79 -0.13
N VAL A 37 -4.39 -5.62 0.33
CA VAL A 37 -4.66 -6.78 1.18
C VAL A 37 -3.86 -6.66 2.47
N VAL A 38 -4.44 -7.08 3.59
CA VAL A 38 -3.86 -6.98 4.92
C VAL A 38 -4.06 -8.24 5.74
N SER A 39 -3.22 -8.45 6.75
CA SER A 39 -3.26 -9.66 7.59
C SER A 39 -4.24 -9.61 8.77
N THR A 40 -4.89 -8.48 9.04
CA THR A 40 -5.78 -8.31 10.21
C THR A 40 -7.15 -7.73 9.81
N PRO A 41 -8.27 -8.29 10.31
CA PRO A 41 -9.62 -7.77 10.05
C PRO A 41 -9.82 -6.32 10.48
N GLU A 42 -9.20 -5.90 11.59
CA GLU A 42 -9.33 -4.56 12.14
C GLU A 42 -8.79 -3.52 11.16
N SER A 43 -7.64 -3.79 10.52
CA SER A 43 -7.08 -2.94 9.47
C SER A 43 -8.02 -2.84 8.27
N VAL A 44 -8.75 -3.92 7.91
CA VAL A 44 -9.76 -3.90 6.85
C VAL A 44 -10.90 -2.95 7.21
N VAL A 45 -11.54 -3.17 8.37
CA VAL A 45 -12.72 -2.41 8.80
C VAL A 45 -12.39 -0.92 8.90
N TRP A 46 -11.34 -0.55 9.63
CA TRP A 46 -10.97 0.85 9.83
C TRP A 46 -10.37 1.48 8.57
N GLY A 47 -9.65 0.71 7.76
CA GLY A 47 -9.11 1.14 6.46
C GLY A 47 -10.21 1.60 5.49
N ARG A 48 -11.25 0.77 5.36
CA ARG A 48 -12.41 1.03 4.50
C ARG A 48 -13.23 2.20 5.05
N ARG A 49 -13.60 2.14 6.33
CA ARG A 49 -14.44 3.15 6.99
C ARG A 49 -13.78 4.53 6.97
N ASN A 50 -12.54 4.63 7.42
CA ASN A 50 -11.92 5.95 7.60
C ASN A 50 -11.44 6.54 6.29
N TRP A 51 -10.84 5.76 5.38
CA TRP A 51 -10.12 6.29 4.21
C TRP A 51 -10.66 5.81 2.86
N GLY A 52 -11.70 4.97 2.83
CA GLY A 52 -12.26 4.44 1.57
C GLY A 52 -11.28 3.51 0.86
N LEU A 53 -10.32 2.93 1.59
CA LEU A 53 -9.35 2.01 1.01
C LEU A 53 -10.04 0.67 0.72
N PRO A 54 -9.93 0.09 -0.49
CA PRO A 54 -10.57 -1.18 -0.84
C PRO A 54 -9.81 -2.37 -0.25
N LYS A 55 -9.60 -2.37 1.08
CA LYS A 55 -8.90 -3.41 1.82
C LYS A 55 -9.71 -4.72 1.81
N ARG A 56 -8.99 -5.82 1.67
CA ARG A 56 -9.45 -7.20 1.84
C ARG A 56 -8.50 -7.94 2.78
N LEU A 57 -8.98 -8.98 3.44
CA LEU A 57 -8.13 -9.80 4.29
C LEU A 57 -7.32 -10.79 3.43
N ALA A 58 -6.10 -11.08 3.86
CA ALA A 58 -5.24 -12.09 3.25
C ALA A 58 -4.27 -12.65 4.31
N HIS A 59 -3.82 -13.88 4.11
CA HIS A 59 -2.76 -14.50 4.88
C HIS A 59 -1.39 -14.19 4.27
N PHE A 60 -0.40 -13.87 5.11
CA PHE A 60 0.97 -13.58 4.70
C PHE A 60 1.91 -14.63 5.31
N GLU A 61 2.54 -15.43 4.46
CA GLU A 61 3.54 -16.40 4.88
C GLU A 61 4.93 -15.90 4.48
N TRP A 62 5.78 -15.61 5.47
CA TRP A 62 7.12 -15.08 5.25
C TRP A 62 8.17 -16.16 5.46
N ARG A 63 9.14 -16.21 4.54
CA ARG A 63 10.27 -17.14 4.58
C ARG A 63 11.54 -16.37 4.22
N GLY A 64 12.16 -15.75 5.22
CA GLY A 64 13.34 -14.90 4.99
C GLY A 64 13.04 -13.72 4.07
N ASP A 65 13.56 -13.78 2.85
CA ASP A 65 13.47 -12.74 1.82
C ASP A 65 12.34 -13.00 0.79
N GLU A 66 11.44 -13.93 1.12
CA GLU A 66 10.27 -14.34 0.36
C GLU A 66 8.97 -14.13 1.15
N VAL A 67 7.89 -13.78 0.44
CA VAL A 67 6.53 -13.76 0.98
C VAL A 67 5.53 -14.36 0.00
N ARG A 68 4.66 -15.22 0.50
CA ARG A 68 3.45 -15.70 -0.20
C ARG A 68 2.22 -15.10 0.45
N VAL A 69 1.32 -14.56 -0.36
CA VAL A 69 0.08 -13.91 0.07
C VAL A 69 -1.10 -14.66 -0.50
N THR A 70 -1.99 -15.12 0.36
CA THR A 70 -3.16 -15.93 -0.01
C THR A 70 -4.44 -15.24 0.46
N GLY A 71 -5.44 -15.12 -0.41
CA GLY A 71 -6.74 -14.53 -0.06
C GLY A 71 -7.56 -15.44 0.86
N GLU A 72 -8.64 -14.92 1.43
CA GLU A 72 -9.58 -15.70 2.25
C GLU A 72 -10.24 -16.84 1.46
N ASP A 73 -10.33 -16.70 0.13
CA ASP A 73 -10.83 -17.74 -0.78
C ASP A 73 -9.81 -18.85 -1.06
N GLY A 74 -8.64 -18.82 -0.40
CA GLY A 74 -7.56 -19.77 -0.58
C GLY A 74 -6.75 -19.57 -1.86
N ARG A 75 -7.09 -18.58 -2.70
CA ARG A 75 -6.36 -18.30 -3.94
C ARG A 75 -5.13 -17.45 -3.66
N GLU A 76 -4.07 -17.70 -4.41
CA GLU A 76 -2.86 -16.91 -4.29
C GLU A 76 -3.07 -15.50 -4.83
N VAL A 77 -2.79 -14.51 -3.99
CA VAL A 77 -2.86 -13.08 -4.34
C VAL A 77 -1.54 -12.61 -4.93
N ALA A 78 -0.43 -12.96 -4.29
CA ALA A 78 0.90 -12.61 -4.74
C ALA A 78 1.97 -13.56 -4.17
N HIS A 79 3.07 -13.70 -4.90
CA HIS A 79 4.27 -14.38 -4.45
C HIS A 79 5.48 -13.55 -4.88
N LEU A 80 6.23 -13.07 -3.90
CA LEU A 80 7.25 -12.06 -4.07
C LEU A 80 8.54 -12.49 -3.38
N THR A 81 9.69 -12.22 -3.99
CA THR A 81 11.00 -12.25 -3.32
C THR A 81 11.66 -10.90 -3.43
N PHE A 82 12.39 -10.50 -2.41
CA PHE A 82 13.01 -9.17 -2.35
C PHE A 82 14.37 -9.23 -1.70
N ARG A 83 15.31 -8.38 -2.14
CA ARG A 83 16.64 -8.28 -1.54
C ARG A 83 16.95 -6.83 -1.23
N PRO A 84 17.12 -6.45 0.05
CA PRO A 84 17.53 -5.10 0.40
C PRO A 84 18.98 -4.86 -0.06
N GLY A 85 19.26 -3.65 -0.54
CA GLY A 85 20.60 -3.16 -0.84
C GLY A 85 21.23 -2.44 0.34
N GLY A 86 22.52 -2.10 0.22
CA GLY A 86 23.31 -1.59 1.33
C GLY A 86 23.22 -0.08 1.61
N LEU A 87 23.09 0.76 0.58
CA LEU A 87 23.06 2.22 0.78
C LEU A 87 21.72 2.66 1.36
N ARG A 88 21.76 3.27 2.55
CA ARG A 88 20.59 3.76 3.29
C ARG A 88 20.55 5.28 3.27
N LEU A 89 19.46 5.86 2.77
CA LEU A 89 19.28 7.30 2.65
C LEU A 89 18.04 7.75 3.43
N PRO A 90 18.11 8.85 4.20
CA PRO A 90 16.95 9.40 4.87
C PRO A 90 15.98 9.99 3.84
N VAL A 91 14.68 9.76 4.02
CA VAL A 91 13.63 10.29 3.15
C VAL A 91 12.47 10.84 3.96
N THR A 92 11.81 11.84 3.37
CA THR A 92 10.56 12.39 3.89
C THR A 92 9.66 12.82 2.76
N THR A 93 8.36 12.51 2.87
CA THR A 93 7.36 12.98 1.91
C THR A 93 7.09 14.47 2.06
N ALA A 94 7.63 15.15 3.09
CA ALA A 94 7.51 16.59 3.28
C ALA A 94 8.02 17.38 2.05
N LEU A 95 9.03 16.85 1.36
CA LEU A 95 9.61 17.40 0.14
C LEU A 95 8.81 17.07 -1.14
N ILE A 96 7.89 16.11 -1.07
CA ILE A 96 7.07 15.69 -2.22
C ILE A 96 5.88 16.65 -2.37
N PRO A 97 5.56 17.13 -3.59
CA PRO A 97 4.40 17.97 -3.83
C PRO A 97 3.11 17.41 -3.24
N THR A 98 2.30 18.27 -2.63
CA THR A 98 1.06 17.89 -1.95
C THR A 98 0.14 17.03 -2.81
N ALA A 99 0.03 17.32 -4.11
CA ALA A 99 -0.78 16.55 -5.04
C ALA A 99 -0.35 15.07 -5.15
N LEU A 100 0.96 14.81 -5.16
CA LEU A 100 1.52 13.47 -5.32
C LEU A 100 1.48 12.64 -4.03
N ARG A 101 1.31 13.29 -2.88
CA ARG A 101 1.11 12.64 -1.57
C ARG A 101 -0.32 12.70 -1.05
N THR A 102 -1.28 13.16 -1.87
CA THR A 102 -2.71 13.18 -1.50
C THR A 102 -3.43 12.07 -2.25
N LEU A 103 -3.76 10.99 -1.55
CA LEU A 103 -4.59 9.92 -2.08
C LEU A 103 -6.01 10.43 -2.31
N ALA A 104 -6.59 10.10 -3.47
CA ALA A 104 -8.00 10.30 -3.73
C ALA A 104 -8.68 8.95 -3.89
N GLN A 105 -9.49 8.55 -2.90
CA GLN A 105 -10.31 7.35 -2.99
C GLN A 105 -11.74 7.70 -3.39
N PRO A 106 -12.33 6.94 -4.33
CA PRO A 106 -13.75 7.03 -4.57
C PRO A 106 -14.50 6.43 -3.38
N PRO A 107 -15.79 6.74 -3.21
CA PRO A 107 -16.59 6.06 -2.21
C PRO A 107 -16.66 4.55 -2.47
N LEU A 108 -16.71 3.76 -1.40
CA LEU A 108 -16.91 2.30 -1.48
C LEU A 108 -18.41 1.94 -1.50
N GLU A 109 -19.25 2.84 -1.00
CA GLU A 109 -20.70 2.73 -0.92
C GLU A 109 -21.31 3.97 -1.60
N GLU A 110 -22.44 3.82 -2.31
CA GLU A 110 -22.97 4.87 -3.22
C GLU A 110 -23.26 6.21 -2.54
N GLU A 111 -23.55 6.21 -1.23
CA GLU A 111 -23.90 7.40 -0.45
C GLU A 111 -22.68 8.15 0.13
N GLU A 112 -21.46 7.60 -0.01
CA GLU A 112 -20.26 8.25 0.52
C GLU A 112 -19.67 9.31 -0.44
N ALA A 113 -19.02 10.33 0.13
CA ALA A 113 -18.22 11.30 -0.62
C ALA A 113 -16.82 10.75 -0.92
N TRP A 114 -16.09 11.42 -1.83
CA TRP A 114 -14.69 11.08 -2.08
C TRP A 114 -13.84 11.35 -0.84
N LYS A 115 -12.86 10.49 -0.57
CA LYS A 115 -11.94 10.62 0.57
C LYS A 115 -10.56 11.06 0.09
N LEU A 116 -10.19 12.29 0.43
CA LEU A 116 -8.88 12.89 0.12
C LEU A 116 -7.97 12.81 1.35
N THR A 117 -6.91 11.99 1.25
CA THR A 117 -6.00 11.73 2.37
C THR A 117 -4.59 12.17 2.03
N ARG A 118 -4.09 13.20 2.72
CA ARG A 118 -2.69 13.64 2.58
C ARG A 118 -1.79 12.76 3.45
N VAL A 119 -1.16 11.78 2.84
CA VAL A 119 -0.29 10.83 3.54
C VAL A 119 1.06 11.48 3.81
N GLY A 120 1.57 11.29 5.03
CA GLY A 120 2.93 11.65 5.42
C GLY A 120 3.75 10.41 5.69
N ALA A 121 4.97 10.33 5.17
CA ALA A 121 5.92 9.29 5.51
C ALA A 121 7.32 9.88 5.75
N SER A 122 8.05 9.30 6.70
CA SER A 122 9.46 9.60 6.96
C SER A 122 10.18 8.33 7.38
N GLY A 123 11.48 8.24 7.11
CA GLY A 123 12.28 7.08 7.49
C GLY A 123 13.50 6.99 6.60
N HIS A 124 13.91 5.76 6.28
CA HIS A 124 15.00 5.52 5.36
C HIS A 124 14.58 4.63 4.20
N VAL A 125 15.27 4.79 3.08
CA VAL A 125 15.16 3.88 1.94
C VAL A 125 16.51 3.33 1.57
N THR A 126 16.50 2.14 0.99
CA THR A 126 17.64 1.55 0.30
C THR A 126 17.26 1.25 -1.14
N LEU A 127 18.24 1.15 -2.04
CA LEU A 127 17.98 0.38 -3.25
C LEU A 127 17.64 -1.06 -2.84
N ALA A 128 16.79 -1.72 -3.61
CA ALA A 128 16.46 -3.12 -3.41
C ALA A 128 16.19 -3.77 -4.75
N HIS A 129 16.10 -5.09 -4.73
CA HIS A 129 15.60 -5.87 -5.85
C HIS A 129 14.27 -6.51 -5.44
N LEU A 130 13.28 -6.52 -6.33
CA LEU A 130 12.00 -7.21 -6.13
C LEU A 130 11.77 -8.09 -7.35
N THR A 131 11.57 -9.37 -7.11
CA THR A 131 11.12 -10.34 -8.11
C THR A 131 9.65 -10.65 -7.83
N VAL A 132 8.82 -10.44 -8.84
CA VAL A 132 7.39 -10.78 -8.78
C VAL A 132 7.23 -12.14 -9.44
N LEU A 133 6.90 -13.16 -8.64
CA LEU A 133 6.65 -14.52 -9.12
C LEU A 133 5.16 -14.70 -9.48
N HIS A 134 4.28 -14.09 -8.68
CA HIS A 134 2.84 -14.03 -8.92
C HIS A 134 2.26 -12.72 -8.37
N ALA A 135 1.27 -12.13 -9.04
CA ALA A 135 0.56 -10.94 -8.54
C ALA A 135 -0.85 -10.76 -9.16
N ASP A 136 -1.49 -11.85 -9.56
CA ASP A 136 -2.74 -11.80 -10.34
C ASP A 136 -3.98 -11.61 -9.45
N GLY A 137 -3.87 -11.87 -8.15
CA GLY A 137 -4.98 -11.64 -7.22
C GLY A 137 -5.09 -10.20 -6.72
N LEU A 138 -4.19 -9.30 -7.17
CA LEU A 138 -4.39 -7.86 -7.07
C LEU A 138 -5.28 -7.38 -8.22
N TYR A 139 -6.05 -6.31 -8.00
CA TYR A 139 -6.93 -5.76 -9.02
C TYR A 139 -6.64 -4.26 -9.31
N PRO A 140 -6.31 -3.89 -10.56
CA PRO A 140 -6.10 -4.77 -11.72
C PRO A 140 -4.91 -5.72 -11.51
N ALA A 141 -4.92 -6.86 -12.21
CA ALA A 141 -3.84 -7.84 -12.17
C ALA A 141 -2.52 -7.23 -12.66
N LEU A 142 -1.41 -7.60 -12.00
CA LEU A 142 -0.08 -7.03 -12.28
C LEU A 142 0.83 -8.00 -13.05
N SER A 143 0.26 -9.03 -13.69
CA SER A 143 0.94 -10.16 -14.35
C SER A 143 2.05 -9.76 -15.34
N HIS A 144 1.94 -8.58 -15.93
CA HIS A 144 2.87 -8.10 -16.97
C HIS A 144 3.77 -6.95 -16.51
N LEU A 145 3.63 -6.50 -15.26
CA LEU A 145 4.41 -5.37 -14.76
C LEU A 145 5.77 -5.83 -14.24
N ARG A 146 6.82 -5.30 -14.84
CA ARG A 146 8.19 -5.47 -14.35
C ARG A 146 8.59 -4.27 -13.49
N PRO A 147 9.04 -4.46 -12.24
CA PRO A 147 9.56 -3.38 -11.42
C PRO A 147 10.72 -2.68 -12.14
N ARG A 148 10.60 -1.37 -12.38
CA ARG A 148 11.68 -0.55 -12.97
C ARG A 148 12.63 0.01 -11.92
N LEU A 149 12.11 0.23 -10.71
CA LEU A 149 12.84 0.68 -9.53
C LEU A 149 12.20 0.01 -8.32
N THR A 150 13.05 -0.52 -7.45
CA THR A 150 12.61 -1.07 -6.17
C THR A 150 13.39 -0.38 -5.06
N LEU A 151 12.65 0.09 -4.05
CA LEU A 151 13.20 0.65 -2.85
C LEU A 151 12.85 -0.24 -1.66
N GLY A 152 13.84 -0.57 -0.84
CA GLY A 152 13.65 -1.16 0.47
C GLY A 152 13.37 -0.07 1.49
N VAL A 153 12.54 -0.35 2.49
CA VAL A 153 12.16 0.61 3.53
C VAL A 153 12.43 -0.03 4.90
N PRO A 154 13.69 -0.04 5.39
CA PRO A 154 14.06 -0.75 6.61
C PRO A 154 13.36 -0.21 7.85
N ASP A 155 13.06 1.09 7.86
CA ASP A 155 12.31 1.77 8.90
C ASP A 155 11.49 2.90 8.28
N PHE A 156 10.30 3.09 8.81
CA PHE A 156 9.45 4.20 8.41
C PHE A 156 8.42 4.53 9.49
N ARG A 157 7.95 5.76 9.45
CA ARG A 157 6.76 6.22 10.13
C ARG A 157 5.79 6.70 9.06
N LEU A 158 4.61 6.09 9.02
CA LEU A 158 3.53 6.44 8.10
C LEU A 158 2.40 7.08 8.89
N VAL A 159 1.89 8.21 8.40
CA VAL A 159 0.83 8.98 9.02
C VAL A 159 -0.32 9.11 8.04
N PHE A 160 -1.47 8.57 8.44
CA PHE A 160 -2.75 8.73 7.76
C PHE A 160 -3.65 9.66 8.58
N PRO A 161 -3.73 10.95 8.23
CA PRO A 161 -4.64 11.86 8.90
C PRO A 161 -6.10 11.55 8.53
N VAL A 162 -7.05 12.15 9.26
CA VAL A 162 -8.47 12.14 8.89
C VAL A 162 -8.62 12.74 7.48
N PRO A 163 -9.33 12.06 6.55
CA PRO A 163 -9.48 12.57 5.20
C PRO A 163 -10.42 13.76 5.11
N LYS A 164 -10.20 14.59 4.10
CA LYS A 164 -11.20 15.57 3.66
C LYS A 164 -12.22 14.88 2.76
N ARG A 165 -13.50 15.18 2.97
CA ARG A 165 -14.59 14.79 2.07
C ARG A 165 -14.66 15.79 0.91
N ALA A 166 -14.86 15.30 -0.31
CA ALA A 166 -14.94 16.09 -1.53
C ALA A 166 -16.06 15.59 -2.45
#